data_AF-A0A5J4E337-F1
#
_entry.id   AF-A0A5J4E337-F1
#
_cell.length_a   1.000
_cell.length_b   1.000
_cell.length_c   1.000
_cell.angle_alpha   90.00
_cell.angle_beta   90.00
_cell.angle_gamma   90.00
#
_symmetry.space_group_name_H-M   'P 1'
#
loop_
_entity.id
_entity.type
_entity.pdbx_description
1 polymer ?
#
loop_
_entity_poly.entity_id
_entity_poly.type
_entity_poly.pdbx_seq_one_letter_code
_entity_poly.pdbx_strand_id
1 'polypeptide(L)'
;MLGRLVLILLQLSGGWYGGILLLKYVPLSGAPRVVAFVIIAAIVVWLIGVVGAEILKNVERPSTAALATAVIVAAIAAALPLIPVVGTFLTGINTLYLPVVGAMIGYQISN
;
A
#
# COMPACT_ATOMS: atom_id res chain seq x y z
N MET A 1 -10.11 -5.10 -19.11
CA MET A 1 -10.58 -4.82 -17.73
C MET A 1 -10.30 -5.97 -16.76
N LEU A 2 -10.44 -7.25 -17.15
CA LEU A 2 -10.14 -8.39 -16.27
C LEU A 2 -8.72 -8.36 -15.68
N GLY A 3 -7.69 -8.03 -16.49
CA GLY A 3 -6.30 -7.92 -16.02
C GLY A 3 -6.11 -6.91 -14.90
N ARG A 4 -6.68 -5.70 -15.03
CA ARG A 4 -6.65 -4.68 -13.95
C ARG A 4 -7.35 -5.17 -12.68
N LEU A 5 -8.48 -5.88 -12.82
CA LEU A 5 -9.22 -6.39 -11.67
C LEU A 5 -8.43 -7.48 -10.93
N VAL A 6 -7.77 -8.38 -11.68
CA VAL A 6 -6.84 -9.37 -11.13
C VAL A 6 -5.65 -8.69 -10.46
N LEU A 7 -5.08 -7.64 -11.06
CA LEU A 7 -3.99 -6.87 -10.45
C LEU A 7 -4.39 -6.25 -9.11
N ILE A 8 -5.59 -5.65 -9.02
CA ILE A 8 -6.11 -5.10 -7.77
C ILE A 8 -6.22 -6.19 -6.69
N LEU A 9 -6.73 -7.38 -7.04
CA LEU A 9 -6.80 -8.50 -6.10
C LEU A 9 -5.42 -9.00 -5.66
N LEU A 10 -4.46 -9.02 -6.57
CA LEU A 10 -3.06 -9.36 -6.29
C LEU A 10 -2.39 -8.32 -5.40
N GLN A 11 -2.65 -7.03 -5.62
CA GLN A 11 -2.15 -5.95 -4.76
C GLN A 11 -2.80 -5.99 -3.38
N LEU A 12 -4.09 -6.30 -3.31
CA LEU A 12 -4.80 -6.46 -2.03
C LEU A 12 -4.20 -7.61 -1.24
N SER A 13 -4.11 -8.79 -1.84
CA SER A 13 -3.57 -9.98 -1.16
C SER A 13 -2.07 -9.82 -0.86
N GLY A 14 -1.25 -9.49 -1.85
CA GLY A 14 0.20 -9.37 -1.69
C GLY A 14 0.62 -8.17 -0.83
N GLY A 15 -0.06 -7.03 -0.93
CA GLY A 15 0.19 -5.87 -0.06
C GLY A 15 -0.16 -6.16 1.40
N TRP A 16 -1.29 -6.83 1.63
CA TRP A 16 -1.78 -7.16 2.97
C TRP A 16 -0.90 -8.20 3.65
N TYR A 17 -0.62 -9.33 3.01
CA TYR A 17 0.22 -10.37 3.59
C TYR A 17 1.70 -10.00 3.55
N GLY A 18 2.18 -9.50 2.40
CA GLY A 18 3.59 -9.18 2.19
C GLY A 18 4.05 -8.00 3.04
N GLY A 19 3.28 -6.90 3.08
CA GLY A 19 3.65 -5.73 3.88
C GLY A 19 3.77 -6.04 5.37
N ILE A 20 2.82 -6.81 5.92
CA ILE A 20 2.81 -7.19 7.34
C ILE A 20 3.90 -8.19 7.67
N LEU A 21 4.14 -9.16 6.77
CA LEU A 21 5.22 -10.13 6.94
C LEU A 21 6.58 -9.44 6.97
N LEU A 22 6.82 -8.51 6.05
CA LEU A 22 8.07 -7.75 5.97
C LEU A 22 8.31 -6.87 7.21
N LEU A 23 7.24 -6.32 7.80
CA LEU A 23 7.34 -5.53 9.04
C LEU A 23 7.92 -6.33 10.22
N LYS A 24 7.76 -7.66 10.25
CA LYS A 24 8.28 -8.50 11.34
C LYS A 24 9.80 -8.53 11.40
N TYR A 25 10.45 -8.29 10.26
CA TYR A 25 11.91 -8.28 10.15
C TYR A 25 12.52 -6.90 10.42
N VAL A 26 11.70 -5.88 10.66
CA VAL A 26 12.16 -4.52 10.93
C VAL A 26 12.22 -4.30 12.45
N PRO A 27 13.41 -4.22 13.06
CA PRO A 27 13.57 -4.06 14.51
C PRO A 27 13.40 -2.59 14.92
N LEU A 28 12.27 -1.98 14.55
CA LEU A 28 11.93 -0.60 14.89
C LEU A 28 10.65 -0.57 15.74
N SER A 29 10.55 0.42 16.62
CA SER A 29 9.38 0.69 17.45
C SER A 29 8.91 2.14 17.31
N GLY A 30 7.63 2.41 17.59
CA GLY A 30 7.06 3.77 17.55
C GLY A 30 6.99 4.36 16.14
N ALA A 31 7.22 5.67 16.03
CA ALA A 31 7.08 6.43 14.77
C ALA A 31 7.99 5.93 13.62
N PRO A 32 9.29 5.61 13.84
CA PRO A 32 10.14 5.05 12.78
C PRO A 32 9.59 3.77 12.15
N ARG A 33 8.90 2.93 12.95
CA ARG A 33 8.28 1.70 12.45
C ARG A 33 7.14 2.00 11.48
N VAL A 34 6.34 3.03 11.74
CA VAL A 34 5.23 3.45 10.88
C VAL A 34 5.75 3.96 9.54
N VAL A 35 6.82 4.77 9.56
CA VAL A 35 7.46 5.28 8.34
C VAL A 35 8.04 4.15 7.50
N ALA A 36 8.77 3.21 8.14
CA ALA A 36 9.29 2.04 7.46
C ALA A 36 8.16 1.22 6.81
N PHE A 37 7.04 1.08 7.52
CA PHE A 37 5.88 0.36 6.99
C PHE A 37 5.22 1.04 5.80
N VAL A 38 5.07 2.36 5.81
CA VAL A 38 4.57 3.14 4.67
C VAL A 38 5.41 2.87 3.42
N ILE A 39 6.74 2.90 3.56
CA ILE A 39 7.68 2.66 2.47
C ILE A 39 7.55 1.22 1.98
N ILE A 40 7.56 0.24 2.90
CA ILE A 40 7.42 -1.19 2.57
C ILE A 40 6.11 -1.45 1.83
N ALA A 41 4.99 -0.93 2.33
CA ALA A 41 3.68 -1.11 1.73
C ALA A 41 3.64 -0.56 0.30
N ALA A 42 4.15 0.65 0.08
CA ALA A 42 4.21 1.27 -1.24
C ALA A 42 5.10 0.48 -2.21
N ILE A 43 6.28 0.03 -1.76
CA ILE A 43 7.19 -0.77 -2.58
C ILE A 43 6.54 -2.10 -2.96
N VAL A 44 5.94 -2.82 -2.00
CA VAL A 44 5.29 -4.11 -2.25
C VAL A 44 4.16 -3.96 -3.27
N VAL A 45 3.26 -2.98 -3.08
CA VAL A 45 2.15 -2.73 -4.01
C VAL A 45 2.64 -2.37 -5.41
N TRP A 46 3.68 -1.53 -5.50
CA TRP A 46 4.27 -1.15 -6.77
C TRP A 46 4.96 -2.32 -7.46
N LEU A 47 5.72 -3.14 -6.73
CA LEU A 47 6.37 -4.34 -7.27
C LEU A 47 5.34 -5.36 -7.78
N ILE A 48 4.24 -5.58 -7.06
CA ILE A 48 3.12 -6.40 -7.54
C ILE A 48 2.53 -5.79 -8.82
N GLY A 49 2.45 -4.46 -8.89
CA GLY A 49 2.09 -3.73 -10.10
C GLY A 49 3.01 -4.03 -11.29
N VAL A 50 4.33 -3.93 -11.08
CA VAL A 50 5.35 -4.19 -12.09
C VAL A 50 5.27 -5.63 -12.59
N VAL A 51 5.28 -6.59 -11.66
CA VAL A 51 5.20 -8.02 -12.00
C VAL A 51 3.86 -8.36 -12.66
N GLY A 52 2.77 -7.79 -12.15
CA GLY A 52 1.43 -7.97 -12.70
C GLY A 52 1.30 -7.45 -14.13
N ALA A 53 1.94 -6.33 -14.47
CA ALA A 53 1.95 -5.79 -15.83
C ALA A 53 2.66 -6.70 -16.84
N GLU A 54 3.68 -7.45 -16.41
CA GLU A 54 4.40 -8.42 -17.27
C GLU A 54 3.61 -9.71 -17.48
N ILE A 55 2.82 -10.13 -16.50
CA ILE A 55 2.07 -11.40 -16.54
C ILE A 55 0.66 -11.22 -17.12
N LEU A 56 0.00 -10.10 -16.82
CA LEU A 56 -1.40 -9.87 -17.15
C LEU A 56 -1.55 -9.06 -18.43
N LYS A 57 -2.38 -9.56 -19.36
CA LYS A 57 -2.69 -8.83 -20.60
C LYS A 57 -3.49 -7.56 -20.30
N ASN A 58 -3.18 -6.49 -21.04
CA ASN A 58 -3.87 -5.19 -20.96
C ASN A 58 -3.73 -4.51 -19.58
N VAL A 59 -2.55 -4.61 -18.98
CA VAL A 59 -2.18 -3.86 -17.78
C VAL A 59 -0.98 -3.00 -18.12
N GLU A 60 -1.09 -1.70 -17.87
CA GLU A 60 0.00 -0.76 -18.13
C GLU A 60 1.12 -0.94 -17.11
N ARG A 61 2.36 -0.74 -17.57
CA ARG A 61 3.53 -0.85 -16.71
C ARG A 61 3.60 0.38 -15.81
N PRO A 62 3.64 0.20 -14.48
CA PRO A 62 3.63 1.33 -13.58
C PRO A 62 4.90 2.17 -13.67
N SER A 63 4.68 3.49 -13.65
CA SER A 63 5.74 4.49 -13.69
C SER A 63 6.40 4.69 -12.32
N THR A 64 7.51 5.45 -12.29
CA THR A 64 8.10 5.95 -11.04
C THR A 64 7.18 6.95 -10.33
N ALA A 65 6.33 7.66 -11.07
CA ALA A 65 5.31 8.52 -10.48
C ALA A 65 4.28 7.70 -9.68
N ALA A 66 3.90 6.52 -10.17
CA ALA A 66 3.00 5.62 -9.44
C ALA A 66 3.59 5.12 -8.11
N LEU A 67 4.91 4.95 -8.02
CA LEU A 67 5.57 4.66 -6.75
C LEU A 67 5.50 5.86 -5.80
N ALA A 68 5.81 7.06 -6.32
CA ALA A 68 5.79 8.28 -5.50
C ALA A 68 4.38 8.57 -4.95
N THR A 69 3.34 8.43 -5.77
CA THR A 69 1.96 8.61 -5.31
C THR A 69 1.51 7.51 -4.36
N ALA A 70 1.92 6.25 -4.57
CA ALA A 70 1.68 5.18 -3.60
C ALA A 70 2.29 5.51 -2.24
N VAL A 71 3.53 6.03 -2.18
CA VAL A 71 4.17 6.46 -0.92
C VAL A 71 3.40 7.60 -0.27
N ILE A 72 3.04 8.64 -1.03
CA ILE A 72 2.34 9.81 -0.50
C ILE A 72 0.99 9.41 0.08
N VAL A 73 0.18 8.65 -0.66
CA VAL A 73 -1.15 8.26 -0.21
C VAL A 73 -1.09 7.25 0.94
N ALA A 74 -0.09 6.35 0.95
CA ALA A 74 0.18 5.49 2.09
C ALA A 74 0.54 6.27 3.36
N ALA A 75 1.36 7.32 3.22
CA ALA A 75 1.73 8.19 4.34
C ALA A 75 0.51 8.95 4.89
N ILE A 76 -0.34 9.48 4.01
CA ILE A 76 -1.60 10.13 4.39
C ILE A 76 -2.49 9.12 5.13
N ALA A 77 -2.67 7.91 4.60
CA ALA A 77 -3.48 6.88 5.22
C ALA A 77 -2.95 6.44 6.60
N ALA A 78 -1.62 6.37 6.76
CA ALA A 78 -0.98 6.09 8.03
C ALA A 78 -1.21 7.20 9.08
N ALA A 79 -1.37 8.45 8.63
CA ALA A 79 -1.62 9.60 9.49
C ALA A 79 -3.10 9.78 9.86
N LEU A 80 -4.04 9.17 9.13
CA LEU A 80 -5.48 9.29 9.40
C LEU A 80 -5.87 9.01 10.88
N PRO A 81 -5.35 7.96 11.55
CA PRO A 81 -5.69 7.70 12.95
C PRO A 81 -5.25 8.79 13.93
N LEU A 82 -4.32 9.67 13.54
CA LEU A 82 -3.85 10.78 14.36
C LEU A 82 -4.89 11.91 14.46
N ILE A 83 -5.84 11.96 13.52
CA ILE A 83 -6.95 12.91 13.55
C ILE A 83 -8.01 12.35 14.52
N PRO A 84 -8.32 12.98 15.66
CA PRO A 84 -9.15 12.38 16.71
C PRO A 84 -10.52 11.90 16.23
N VAL A 85 -11.17 12.68 15.36
CA VAL A 85 -12.46 12.33 14.75
C VAL A 85 -12.33 11.03 13.96
N VAL A 86 -11.33 10.93 13.08
CA VAL A 86 -11.10 9.77 12.22
C VAL A 86 -10.64 8.56 13.04
N GLY A 87 -9.74 8.76 13.99
CA GLY A 87 -9.27 7.70 14.89
C GLY A 87 -10.41 7.05 15.68
N THR A 88 -11.42 7.84 16.08
CA THR A 88 -12.62 7.33 16.75
C THR A 88 -13.48 6.49 15.81
N PHE A 89 -13.61 6.85 14.53
CA PHE A 89 -14.31 6.01 13.54
C PHE A 89 -13.55 4.72 13.21
N LEU A 90 -12.23 4.74 13.33
CA LEU A 90 -11.37 3.59 13.02
C LEU A 90 -11.19 2.64 14.21
N THR A 91 -11.85 2.89 15.36
CA THR A 91 -11.79 1.98 16.51
C THR A 91 -12.33 0.60 16.12
N GLY A 92 -11.50 -0.42 16.24
CA GLY A 92 -11.82 -1.80 15.84
C GLY A 92 -11.18 -2.24 14.52
N ILE A 93 -10.63 -1.31 13.74
CA ILE A 93 -9.83 -1.63 12.56
C ILE A 93 -8.35 -1.65 12.95
N ASN A 94 -7.63 -2.68 12.53
CA ASN A 94 -6.18 -2.69 12.70
C ASN A 94 -5.57 -1.63 11.77
N THR A 95 -5.04 -0.57 12.37
CA THR A 95 -4.48 0.60 11.67
C THR A 95 -3.27 0.26 10.80
N LEU A 96 -2.66 -0.92 10.98
CA LEU A 96 -1.63 -1.45 10.09
C LEU A 96 -2.16 -1.79 8.68
N TYR A 97 -3.46 -1.78 8.43
CA TYR A 97 -3.97 -1.98 7.08
C TYR A 97 -4.07 -0.68 6.27
N LEU A 98 -4.14 0.47 6.95
CA LEU A 98 -4.36 1.77 6.29
C LEU A 98 -3.23 2.14 5.31
N PRO A 99 -1.94 1.97 5.64
CA PRO A 99 -0.85 2.30 4.72
C PRO A 99 -0.87 1.43 3.46
N VAL A 100 -1.28 0.16 3.56
CA VAL A 100 -1.41 -0.74 2.41
C VAL A 100 -2.54 -0.28 1.49
N VAL A 101 -3.70 0.02 2.06
CA VAL A 101 -4.85 0.55 1.30
C VAL A 101 -4.49 1.89 0.65
N GLY A 102 -3.83 2.78 1.39
CA GLY A 102 -3.35 4.05 0.86
C GLY A 102 -2.37 3.87 -0.30
N ALA A 103 -1.39 2.95 -0.16
CA ALA A 103 -0.45 2.64 -1.24
C ALA A 103 -1.16 2.15 -2.50
N MET A 104 -2.15 1.26 -2.36
CA MET A 104 -2.95 0.77 -3.49
C MET A 104 -3.70 1.89 -4.18
N ILE A 105 -4.37 2.76 -3.43
CA ILE A 105 -5.09 3.91 -3.99
C ILE A 105 -4.11 4.83 -4.73
N GLY A 106 -2.97 5.17 -4.12
CA GLY A 106 -1.96 6.01 -4.76
C GLY A 106 -1.41 5.42 -6.06
N TYR A 107 -1.17 4.10 -6.08
CA TYR A 107 -0.77 3.39 -7.29
C TYR A 107 -1.83 3.51 -8.40
N GLN A 108 -3.11 3.30 -8.08
CA GLN A 108 -4.19 3.30 -9.08
C GLN A 108 -4.53 4.70 -9.61
N ILE A 109 -4.20 5.77 -8.88
CA ILE A 109 -4.42 7.15 -9.33
C ILE A 109 -3.44 7.54 -10.45
N SER A 110 -2.23 6.95 -10.46
CA SER A 110 -1.14 7.36 -11.35
C SER A 110 -0.72 6.26 -12.33
N ASN A 111 -1.57 5.24 -12.51
CA ASN A 111 -1.41 4.10 -13.40
C ASN A 111 -2.73 3.80 -14.14
#